data_AF-A0AAD6DIN3-F1
#
_entry.id   AF-A0AAD6DIN3-F1
#
_cell.length_a   1.000
_cell.length_b   1.000
_cell.length_c   1.000
_cell.angle_alpha   90.00
_cell.angle_beta   90.00
_cell.angle_gamma   90.00
#
_symmetry.space_group_name_H-M   'P 1'
#
loop_
_entity.id
_entity.type
_entity.pdbx_description
1 polymer ?
#
loop_
_entity_poly.entity_id
_entity_poly.type
_entity_poly.pdbx_seq_one_letter_code
_entity_poly.pdbx_strand_id
1 'polypeptide(L)'
;MPPNNHPNQPSTTPPLGPRASRLHQVFEQALARTLKANSYSNFASCFPTPARHVPASLENVWRQLNAKLEESAKAEFEEIVEEREAVEHLNELDRLVSEARERKEASGDSGKQGEAPHTLGADELYKAHLTPYLKEVQSTLDNKLEATHAQNAELAKTVQAQRLEIEKLLSHLESVVSDVEGAASASRQFTQENHTREDAIQMDEEMNNRSGL
;
A
#
# COMPACT_ATOMS: atom_id res chain seq x y z
N MET A 1 -12.03 28.52 14.34
CA MET A 1 -10.87 27.60 14.46
C MET A 1 -11.32 26.44 15.32
N PRO A 2 -11.34 25.20 14.81
CA PRO A 2 -11.66 24.05 15.65
C PRO A 2 -10.47 23.74 16.58
N PRO A 3 -10.71 23.26 17.81
CA PRO A 3 -9.65 22.89 18.73
C PRO A 3 -8.94 21.63 18.23
N ASN A 4 -7.61 21.71 18.21
CA ASN A 4 -6.69 20.67 17.80
C ASN A 4 -6.74 19.51 18.81
N ASN A 5 -7.39 18.41 18.44
CA ASN A 5 -7.43 17.18 19.21
C ASN A 5 -6.15 16.39 18.90
N HIS A 6 -5.08 16.60 19.66
CA HIS A 6 -3.95 15.67 19.65
C HIS A 6 -4.39 14.40 20.42
N PRO A 7 -4.49 13.23 19.78
CA PRO A 7 -4.70 11.99 20.51
C PRO A 7 -3.50 11.80 21.44
N ASN A 8 -3.79 11.69 22.73
CA ASN A 8 -2.87 11.27 23.78
C ASN A 8 -2.22 9.95 23.32
N GLN A 9 -0.97 10.00 22.84
CA GLN A 9 -0.22 8.78 22.59
C GLN A 9 0.05 8.14 23.96
N PRO A 10 -0.36 6.89 24.20
CA PRO A 10 0.06 6.19 25.39
C PRO A 10 1.58 6.06 25.32
N SER A 11 2.28 6.56 26.34
CA SER A 11 3.70 6.28 26.58
C SER A 11 3.84 4.79 26.93
N THR A 12 3.71 3.93 25.93
CA THR A 12 4.06 2.52 26.05
C THR A 12 5.55 2.42 25.88
N THR A 13 6.28 2.40 26.99
CA THR A 13 7.67 1.97 27.01
C THR A 13 7.74 0.65 26.23
N PRO A 14 8.52 0.57 25.14
CA PRO A 14 8.56 -0.65 24.34
C PRO A 14 9.02 -1.81 25.21
N PRO A 15 8.41 -3.01 25.07
CA PRO A 15 8.79 -4.16 25.87
C PRO A 15 10.28 -4.46 25.66
N LEU A 16 10.98 -4.80 26.74
CA LEU A 16 12.40 -5.14 26.69
C LEU A 16 12.63 -6.37 25.80
N GLY A 17 13.30 -6.19 24.67
CA GLY A 17 13.76 -7.30 23.82
C GLY A 17 14.92 -8.05 24.47
N PRO A 18 15.36 -9.17 23.85
CA PRO A 18 16.39 -10.03 24.42
C PRO A 18 17.73 -9.29 24.58
N ARG A 19 18.09 -8.42 23.63
CA ARG A 19 19.33 -7.64 23.71
C ARG A 19 19.25 -6.49 24.73
N ALA A 20 18.13 -5.77 24.77
CA ALA A 20 17.89 -4.73 25.78
C ALA A 20 17.90 -5.33 27.20
N SER A 21 17.23 -6.46 27.41
CA SER A 21 17.26 -7.20 28.69
C SER A 21 18.68 -7.57 29.11
N ARG A 22 19.51 -8.01 28.16
CA ARG A 22 20.90 -8.37 28.43
C ARG A 22 21.76 -7.14 28.76
N LEU A 23 21.49 -5.99 28.16
CA LEU A 23 22.16 -4.74 28.51
C LEU A 23 21.91 -4.37 29.97
N HIS A 24 20.64 -4.35 30.40
CA HIS A 24 20.28 -4.08 31.79
C HIS A 24 20.93 -5.10 32.74
N GLN A 25 20.86 -6.39 32.41
CA GLN A 25 21.46 -7.45 33.22
C GLN A 25 22.98 -7.27 33.41
N VAL A 26 23.70 -6.95 32.32
CA VAL A 26 25.17 -6.75 32.38
C VAL A 26 25.50 -5.52 33.21
N PHE A 27 24.72 -4.44 33.08
CA PHE A 27 24.88 -3.23 33.87
C PHE A 27 24.69 -3.50 35.37
N GLU A 28 23.58 -4.13 35.75
CA GLU A 28 23.30 -4.48 37.15
C GLU A 28 24.41 -5.36 37.75
N GLN A 29 24.86 -6.38 37.01
CA GLN A 29 25.94 -7.25 37.45
C GLN A 29 27.26 -6.50 37.62
N ALA A 30 27.59 -5.59 36.69
CA ALA A 30 28.79 -4.77 36.77
C ALA A 30 28.74 -3.81 37.97
N LEU A 31 27.61 -3.15 38.18
CA LEU A 31 27.39 -2.25 39.32
C LEU A 31 27.51 -3.00 40.65
N ALA A 32 26.83 -4.14 40.79
CA ALA A 32 26.91 -4.98 41.98
C ALA A 32 28.35 -5.44 42.25
N ARG A 33 29.11 -5.79 41.21
CA ARG A 33 30.52 -6.20 41.35
C ARG A 33 31.40 -5.05 41.80
N THR A 34 31.19 -3.85 41.27
CA THR A 34 31.92 -2.63 41.67
C THR A 34 31.65 -2.28 43.13
N LEU A 35 30.39 -2.29 43.56
CA LEU A 35 30.02 -2.03 44.95
C LEU A 35 30.60 -3.09 45.90
N LYS A 36 30.62 -4.36 45.48
CA LYS A 36 31.24 -5.46 46.26
C LYS A 36 32.76 -5.31 46.40
N ALA A 37 33.44 -4.81 45.37
CA ALA A 37 34.88 -4.55 45.41
C ALA A 37 35.23 -3.45 46.41
N ASN A 38 34.35 -2.45 46.56
CA ASN A 38 34.44 -1.42 47.60
C ASN A 38 33.94 -1.95 48.96
N SER A 39 34.58 -2.99 49.48
CA SER A 39 34.28 -3.53 50.80
C SER A 39 34.69 -2.55 51.91
N TYR A 40 33.96 -2.58 53.03
CA TYR A 40 34.29 -1.75 54.19
C TYR A 40 35.74 -1.98 54.69
N SER A 41 36.25 -3.21 54.60
CA SER A 41 37.64 -3.53 54.96
C SER A 41 38.66 -2.78 54.09
N ASN A 42 38.43 -2.74 52.77
CA ASN A 42 39.27 -1.99 51.82
C ASN A 42 39.14 -0.48 52.04
N PHE A 43 37.97 0.01 52.40
CA PHE A 43 37.75 1.42 52.68
C PHE A 43 38.40 1.86 53.99
N ALA A 44 38.24 1.08 55.06
CA ALA A 44 38.78 1.39 56.38
C ALA A 44 40.31 1.31 56.42
N SER A 45 40.95 0.45 55.61
CA SER A 45 42.41 0.36 55.54
C SER A 45 43.06 1.65 54.99
N CYS A 46 42.36 2.39 54.13
CA CYS A 46 42.79 3.70 53.64
C CYS A 46 42.63 4.82 54.67
N PHE A 47 41.81 4.62 55.72
CA PHE A 47 41.54 5.59 56.78
C PHE A 47 41.80 4.99 58.18
N PRO A 48 43.07 4.68 58.52
CA PRO A 48 43.39 3.94 59.75
C PRO A 48 43.08 4.71 61.04
N THR A 49 43.22 6.04 61.04
CA THR A 49 42.94 6.88 62.22
C THR A 49 41.44 6.98 62.51
N PRO A 50 40.55 7.33 61.55
CA PRO A 50 39.10 7.27 61.75
C PRO A 50 38.59 5.86 62.07
N ALA A 51 39.15 4.82 61.45
CA ALA A 51 38.73 3.44 61.68
C ALA A 51 38.95 3.00 63.14
N ARG A 52 39.96 3.54 63.83
CA ARG A 52 40.23 3.26 65.25
C ARG A 52 39.39 4.08 66.21
N HIS A 53 39.20 5.37 65.92
CA HIS A 53 38.59 6.30 66.88
C HIS A 53 37.09 6.49 66.69
N VAL A 54 36.58 6.32 65.47
CA VAL A 54 35.16 6.54 65.14
C VAL A 54 34.64 5.53 64.10
N PRO A 55 34.69 4.20 64.38
CA PRO A 55 34.32 3.17 63.41
C PRO A 55 32.86 3.26 62.96
N ALA A 56 31.93 3.60 63.86
CA ALA A 56 30.50 3.69 63.54
C ALA A 56 30.19 4.83 62.54
N SER A 57 30.83 6.00 62.70
CA SER A 57 30.65 7.10 61.75
C SER A 57 31.29 6.79 60.40
N LEU A 58 32.45 6.14 60.38
CA LEU A 58 33.12 5.73 59.14
C LEU A 58 32.29 4.71 58.36
N GLU A 59 31.71 3.72 59.06
CA GLU A 59 30.81 2.73 58.46
C GLU A 59 29.55 3.40 57.88
N ASN A 60 28.97 4.37 58.60
CA ASN A 60 27.84 5.13 58.09
C ASN A 60 28.19 5.93 56.82
N VAL A 61 29.35 6.57 56.77
CA VAL A 61 29.82 7.29 55.57
C VAL A 61 30.02 6.33 54.40
N TRP A 62 30.66 5.17 54.63
CA TRP A 62 30.84 4.15 53.60
C TRP A 62 29.50 3.64 53.05
N ARG A 63 28.53 3.33 53.92
CA ARG A 63 27.18 2.91 53.50
C ARG A 63 26.47 3.99 52.69
N GLN A 64 26.52 5.24 53.14
CA GLN A 64 25.90 6.37 52.44
C GLN A 64 26.54 6.60 51.06
N LEU A 65 27.87 6.51 50.97
CA LEU A 65 28.60 6.63 49.71
C LEU A 65 28.19 5.52 48.73
N ASN A 66 28.18 4.26 49.17
CA ASN A 66 27.80 3.13 48.32
C ASN A 66 26.33 3.21 47.90
N ALA A 67 25.42 3.60 48.81
CA ALA A 67 24.01 3.78 48.50
C ALA A 67 23.80 4.91 47.47
N LYS A 68 24.48 6.05 47.63
CA LYS A 68 24.38 7.16 46.69
C LYS A 68 25.00 6.83 45.34
N LEU A 69 26.14 6.14 45.32
CA LEU A 69 26.75 5.67 44.08
C LEU A 69 25.81 4.71 43.33
N GLU A 70 25.17 3.77 44.03
CA GLU A 70 24.21 2.84 43.43
C GLU A 70 22.99 3.57 42.85
N GLU A 71 22.39 4.47 43.64
CA GLU A 71 21.22 5.26 43.25
C GLU A 71 21.52 6.15 42.04
N SER A 72 22.60 6.93 42.10
CA SER A 72 23.01 7.80 40.99
C SER A 72 23.37 6.99 39.75
N ALA A 73 24.14 5.90 39.88
CA ALA A 73 24.50 5.10 38.71
C ALA A 73 23.28 4.50 38.00
N LYS A 74 22.27 4.03 38.75
CA LYS A 74 21.02 3.52 38.17
C LYS A 74 20.20 4.63 37.53
N ALA A 75 20.07 5.78 38.18
CA ALA A 75 19.32 6.91 37.64
C ALA A 75 19.92 7.40 36.31
N GLU A 76 21.24 7.62 36.28
CA GLU A 76 21.95 8.06 35.07
C GLU A 76 21.89 7.00 33.96
N PHE A 77 21.94 5.72 34.30
CA PHE A 77 21.80 4.65 33.32
C PHE A 77 20.42 4.67 32.66
N GLU A 78 19.34 4.75 33.45
CA GLU A 78 17.98 4.82 32.92
C GLU A 78 17.77 6.10 32.09
N GLU A 79 18.30 7.24 32.53
CA GLU A 79 18.27 8.49 31.77
C GLU A 79 18.97 8.34 30.41
N ILE A 80 20.17 7.75 30.36
CA ILE A 80 20.89 7.52 29.10
C ILE A 80 20.12 6.54 28.19
N VAL A 81 19.54 5.48 28.76
CA VAL A 81 18.74 4.50 28.01
C VAL A 81 17.51 5.15 27.38
N GLU A 82 16.86 6.07 28.10
CA GLU A 82 15.72 6.84 27.61
C GLU A 82 16.15 7.90 26.58
N GLU A 83 17.16 8.72 26.88
CA GLU A 83 17.65 9.80 26.01
C GLU A 83 18.17 9.30 24.65
N ARG A 84 18.67 8.06 24.62
CA ARG A 84 19.18 7.42 23.40
C ARG A 84 18.18 6.46 22.76
N GLU A 85 16.96 6.35 23.30
CA GLU A 85 15.93 5.40 22.83
C GLU A 85 16.51 3.97 22.67
N ALA A 86 17.42 3.59 23.57
CA ALA A 86 18.29 2.43 23.37
C ALA A 86 17.49 1.13 23.28
N VAL A 87 16.38 1.03 24.03
CA VAL A 87 15.49 -0.14 23.97
C VAL A 87 14.87 -0.29 22.58
N GLU A 88 14.40 0.80 21.99
CA GLU A 88 13.80 0.78 20.65
C GLU A 88 14.83 0.35 19.60
N HIS A 89 16.01 0.97 19.59
CA HIS A 89 17.06 0.65 18.63
C HIS A 89 17.59 -0.78 18.77
N LEU A 90 17.71 -1.31 20.00
CA LEU A 90 18.13 -2.69 20.23
C LEU A 90 17.05 -3.68 19.80
N ASN A 91 15.78 -3.36 20.00
CA ASN A 91 14.66 -4.17 19.54
C ASN A 91 14.58 -4.20 18.00
N GLU A 92 14.74 -3.03 17.36
CA GLU A 92 14.79 -2.93 15.91
C GLU A 92 15.96 -3.72 15.33
N LEU A 93 17.13 -3.67 15.99
CA LEU A 93 18.27 -4.47 15.59
C LEU A 93 17.99 -5.98 15.71
N ASP A 94 17.30 -6.42 16.75
CA ASP A 94 16.90 -7.83 16.89
C ASP A 94 15.92 -8.24 15.77
N ARG A 95 14.99 -7.36 15.37
CA ARG A 95 14.09 -7.56 14.22
C ARG A 95 14.86 -7.68 12.90
N LEU A 96 15.79 -6.78 12.64
CA LEU A 96 16.61 -6.82 11.43
C LEU A 96 17.48 -8.09 11.34
N VAL A 97 17.99 -8.56 12.48
CA VAL A 97 18.77 -9.80 12.57
C VAL A 97 17.89 -11.03 12.30
N SER A 98 16.66 -11.07 12.84
CA SER A 98 15.74 -12.18 12.56
C SER A 98 15.35 -12.22 11.09
N GLU A 99 14.98 -11.09 10.48
CA GLU A 99 14.65 -11.03 9.05
C GLU A 99 15.84 -11.43 8.16
N ALA A 100 17.06 -10.99 8.52
CA ALA A 100 18.27 -11.37 7.79
C ALA A 100 18.53 -12.88 7.88
N ARG A 101 18.27 -13.49 9.05
CA ARG A 101 18.38 -14.93 9.24
C ARG A 101 17.36 -15.69 8.41
N GLU A 102 16.11 -15.25 8.39
CA GLU A 102 15.05 -15.84 7.55
C GLU A 102 15.41 -15.77 6.06
N ARG A 103 15.92 -14.62 5.59
CA ARG A 103 16.39 -14.46 4.21
C ARG A 103 17.55 -15.40 3.86
N LYS A 104 18.48 -15.61 4.81
CA LYS A 104 19.58 -16.57 4.64
C LYS A 104 19.07 -18.01 4.57
N GLU A 105 18.13 -18.38 5.44
CA GLU A 105 17.53 -19.72 5.44
C GLU A 105 16.73 -19.98 4.16
N ALA A 106 16.01 -18.98 3.64
CA ALA A 106 15.24 -19.08 2.40
C ALA A 106 16.11 -19.16 1.12
N SER A 107 17.31 -18.59 1.13
CA SER A 107 18.21 -18.54 -0.04
C SER A 107 19.21 -19.70 -0.13
N GLY A 108 19.28 -20.56 0.88
CA GLY A 108 20.20 -21.70 0.95
C GLY A 108 21.68 -21.30 0.98
N ASP A 109 22.58 -22.29 0.92
CA ASP A 109 24.05 -22.08 0.93
C ASP A 109 24.59 -21.34 -0.32
N SER A 110 23.74 -21.17 -1.33
CA SER A 110 23.99 -20.39 -2.54
C SER A 110 23.77 -18.88 -2.39
N GLY A 111 23.28 -18.42 -1.24
CA GLY A 111 23.06 -17.00 -0.96
C GLY A 111 24.38 -16.25 -0.92
N LYS A 112 24.70 -15.49 -1.98
CA LYS A 112 25.80 -14.51 -1.95
C LYS A 112 25.63 -13.64 -0.70
N GLN A 113 26.68 -13.53 0.11
CA GLN A 113 26.69 -12.62 1.24
C GLN A 113 26.37 -11.22 0.72
N GLY A 114 25.34 -10.58 1.31
CA GLY A 114 24.94 -9.24 0.91
C GLY A 114 26.13 -8.30 1.01
N GLU A 115 26.39 -7.56 -0.06
CA GLU A 115 27.46 -6.58 -0.09
C GLU A 115 27.16 -5.49 0.93
N ALA A 116 28.13 -5.16 1.77
CA ALA A 116 27.90 -4.24 2.87
C ALA A 116 27.65 -2.83 2.30
N PRO A 117 26.71 -2.06 2.84
CA PRO A 117 26.31 -0.79 2.21
C PRO A 117 27.44 0.25 2.12
N HIS A 118 28.50 0.10 2.93
CA HIS A 118 29.68 0.96 2.88
C HIS A 118 30.66 0.64 1.74
N THR A 119 30.48 -0.48 1.03
CA THR A 119 31.27 -0.85 -0.15
C THR A 119 30.57 -0.46 -1.46
N LEU A 120 29.28 -0.10 -1.38
CA LEU A 120 28.50 0.35 -2.53
C LEU A 120 28.86 1.78 -2.94
N GLY A 121 28.89 2.03 -4.26
CA GLY A 121 29.08 3.37 -4.80
C GLY A 121 27.87 4.28 -4.55
N ALA A 122 28.07 5.61 -4.62
CA ALA A 122 26.99 6.58 -4.44
C ALA A 122 25.83 6.38 -5.44
N ASP A 123 26.14 6.06 -6.70
CA ASP A 123 25.14 5.83 -7.75
C ASP A 123 24.34 4.53 -7.50
N GLU A 124 24.98 3.51 -6.93
CA GLU A 124 24.31 2.25 -6.57
C GLU A 124 23.36 2.44 -5.40
N LEU A 125 23.78 3.18 -4.37
CA LEU A 125 22.91 3.54 -3.23
C LEU A 125 21.70 4.37 -3.69
N TYR A 126 21.94 5.35 -4.56
CA TYR A 126 20.87 6.18 -5.12
C TYR A 126 19.85 5.35 -5.91
N LYS A 127 20.33 4.46 -6.80
CA LYS A 127 19.48 3.55 -7.57
C LYS A 127 18.74 2.57 -6.67
N ALA A 128 19.39 1.99 -5.67
CA ALA A 128 18.77 1.07 -4.72
C ALA A 128 17.62 1.73 -3.96
N HIS A 129 17.78 2.99 -3.55
CA HIS A 129 16.72 3.76 -2.88
C HIS A 129 15.57 4.13 -3.82
N LEU A 130 15.84 4.47 -5.08
CA LEU A 130 14.80 4.83 -6.05
C LEU A 130 14.01 3.64 -6.61
N THR A 131 14.65 2.48 -6.72
CA THR A 131 14.06 1.27 -7.29
C THR A 131 12.69 0.89 -6.70
N PRO A 132 12.46 0.88 -5.37
CA PRO A 132 11.14 0.54 -4.82
C PRO A 132 10.05 1.52 -5.25
N TYR A 133 10.32 2.83 -5.25
CA TYR A 133 9.36 3.86 -5.70
C TYR A 133 9.05 3.71 -7.19
N LEU A 134 10.07 3.51 -8.02
CA LEU A 134 9.87 3.30 -9.45
C LEU A 134 9.06 2.03 -9.72
N LYS A 135 9.28 0.96 -8.95
CA LYS A 135 8.53 -0.29 -9.07
C LYS A 135 7.05 -0.13 -8.67
N GLU A 136 6.77 0.65 -7.63
CA GLU A 136 5.40 0.97 -7.22
C GLU A 136 4.67 1.83 -8.27
N VAL A 137 5.36 2.82 -8.83
CA VAL A 137 4.80 3.65 -9.91
C VAL A 137 4.57 2.81 -11.16
N GLN A 138 5.51 1.93 -11.51
CA GLN A 138 5.39 1.02 -12.64
C GLN A 138 4.16 0.11 -12.48
N SER A 139 4.01 -0.57 -11.34
CA SER A 139 2.86 -1.46 -11.12
C SER A 139 1.53 -0.70 -11.17
N THR A 140 1.49 0.53 -10.65
CA THR A 140 0.31 1.40 -10.74
C THR A 140 -0.02 1.77 -12.18
N LEU A 141 1.00 2.07 -13.00
CA LEU A 141 0.81 2.44 -14.39
C LEU A 141 0.37 1.24 -15.24
N ASP A 142 0.97 0.07 -15.01
CA ASP A 142 0.61 -1.18 -15.68
C ASP A 142 -0.86 -1.54 -15.41
N ASN A 143 -1.31 -1.42 -14.16
CA ASN A 143 -2.72 -1.64 -13.78
C ASN A 143 -3.66 -0.67 -14.51
N LYS A 144 -3.29 0.61 -14.64
CA LYS A 144 -4.10 1.61 -15.37
C LYS A 144 -4.15 1.33 -16.87
N LEU A 145 -3.03 0.89 -17.43
CA LEU A 145 -2.92 0.53 -18.83
C LEU A 145 -3.80 -0.69 -19.11
N GLU A 146 -3.73 -1.73 -18.28
CA GLU A 146 -4.56 -2.93 -18.40
C GLU A 146 -6.06 -2.58 -18.30
N ALA A 147 -6.46 -1.76 -17.32
CA ALA A 147 -7.84 -1.30 -17.18
C ALA A 147 -8.32 -0.54 -18.42
N THR A 148 -7.46 0.32 -18.99
CA THR A 148 -7.78 1.09 -20.20
C THR A 148 -7.90 0.19 -21.43
N HIS A 149 -7.02 -0.81 -21.57
CA HIS A 149 -7.12 -1.80 -22.64
C HIS A 149 -8.40 -2.62 -22.54
N ALA A 150 -8.81 -3.02 -21.33
CA ALA A 150 -10.07 -3.72 -21.11
C ALA A 150 -11.28 -2.86 -21.54
N GLN A 151 -11.31 -1.59 -21.13
CA GLN A 151 -12.37 -0.65 -21.53
C GLN A 151 -12.40 -0.42 -23.04
N ASN A 152 -11.24 -0.24 -23.68
CA ASN A 152 -11.16 -0.07 -25.13
C ASN A 152 -11.64 -1.31 -25.89
N ALA A 153 -11.32 -2.51 -25.38
CA ALA A 153 -11.79 -3.77 -25.97
C ALA A 153 -13.31 -3.91 -25.85
N GLU A 154 -13.90 -3.49 -24.74
CA GLU A 154 -15.35 -3.48 -24.54
C GLU A 154 -16.04 -2.47 -25.47
N LEU A 155 -15.53 -1.23 -25.53
CA LEU A 155 -16.04 -0.19 -26.43
C LEU A 155 -15.96 -0.61 -27.90
N ALA A 156 -14.86 -1.24 -28.31
CA ALA A 156 -14.70 -1.76 -29.67
C ALA A 156 -15.76 -2.81 -30.01
N LYS A 157 -16.07 -3.73 -29.08
CA LYS A 157 -17.15 -4.71 -29.26
C LYS A 157 -18.51 -4.04 -29.39
N THR A 158 -18.80 -3.06 -28.55
CA THR A 158 -20.06 -2.30 -28.61
C THR A 158 -20.21 -1.56 -29.93
N VAL A 159 -19.17 -0.87 -30.40
CA VAL A 159 -19.19 -0.17 -31.70
C VAL A 159 -19.40 -1.16 -32.85
N GLN A 160 -18.76 -2.33 -32.81
CA GLN A 160 -18.95 -3.35 -33.84
C GLN A 160 -20.39 -3.90 -33.85
N ALA A 161 -20.97 -4.17 -32.67
CA ALA A 161 -22.35 -4.61 -32.54
C ALA A 161 -23.34 -3.55 -33.07
N GLN A 162 -23.12 -2.28 -32.71
CA GLN A 162 -23.93 -1.16 -33.20
C GLN A 162 -23.84 -1.00 -34.72
N ARG A 163 -22.65 -1.17 -35.30
CA ARG A 163 -22.48 -1.11 -36.77
C ARG A 163 -23.28 -2.19 -37.49
N LEU A 164 -23.28 -3.42 -36.97
CA LEU A 164 -24.08 -4.52 -37.52
C LEU A 164 -25.58 -4.28 -37.36
N GLU A 165 -26.01 -3.69 -36.24
CA GLU A 165 -27.41 -3.32 -36.03
C GLU A 165 -27.85 -2.23 -37.01
N ILE A 166 -27.03 -1.20 -37.23
CA ILE A 166 -27.30 -0.14 -38.22
C ILE A 166 -27.43 -0.73 -39.62
N GLU A 167 -26.52 -1.63 -40.03
CA GLU A 167 -26.59 -2.30 -41.33
C GLU A 167 -27.89 -3.11 -41.51
N LYS A 168 -28.31 -3.81 -40.45
CA LYS A 168 -29.59 -4.52 -40.43
C LYS A 168 -30.80 -3.57 -40.53
N LEU A 169 -30.77 -2.44 -39.83
CA LEU A 169 -31.85 -1.45 -39.87
C LEU A 169 -31.93 -0.77 -41.24
N LEU A 170 -30.78 -0.47 -41.87
CA LEU A 170 -30.72 0.11 -43.20
C LEU A 170 -31.26 -0.85 -44.26
N SER A 171 -30.83 -2.11 -44.25
CA SER A 171 -31.37 -3.13 -45.17
C SER A 171 -32.87 -3.37 -44.98
N HIS A 172 -33.36 -3.32 -43.73
CA HIS A 172 -34.80 -3.38 -43.47
C HIS A 172 -35.55 -2.17 -44.02
N LEU A 173 -35.02 -0.96 -43.85
CA LEU A 173 -35.59 0.26 -44.43
C LEU A 173 -35.61 0.21 -45.96
N GLU A 174 -34.53 -0.25 -46.60
CA GLU A 174 -34.47 -0.43 -48.05
C GLU A 174 -35.56 -1.40 -48.55
N SER A 175 -35.79 -2.50 -47.83
CA SER A 175 -36.89 -3.43 -48.14
C SER A 175 -38.26 -2.75 -48.01
N VAL A 176 -38.51 -2.00 -46.93
CA VAL A 176 -39.79 -1.31 -46.72
C VAL A 176 -40.01 -0.23 -47.79
N VAL A 177 -38.97 0.50 -48.18
CA VAL A 177 -39.05 1.48 -49.27
C VAL A 177 -39.41 0.79 -50.59
N SER A 178 -38.73 -0.32 -50.91
CA SER A 178 -39.04 -1.13 -52.09
C SER A 178 -40.48 -1.66 -52.07
N ASP A 179 -40.98 -2.09 -50.90
CA ASP A 179 -42.36 -2.57 -50.75
C ASP A 179 -43.38 -1.44 -50.97
N VAL A 180 -43.11 -0.23 -50.46
CA VAL A 180 -43.97 0.96 -50.66
C VAL A 180 -43.94 1.42 -52.12
N GLU A 181 -42.78 1.42 -52.77
CA GLU A 181 -42.66 1.71 -54.20
C GLU A 181 -43.43 0.67 -55.03
N GLY A 182 -43.32 -0.61 -54.66
CA GLY A 182 -44.11 -1.71 -55.22
C GLY A 182 -45.61 -1.47 -55.08
N ALA A 183 -46.09 -1.19 -53.88
CA ALA A 183 -47.50 -0.90 -53.60
C ALA A 183 -48.01 0.34 -54.36
N ALA A 184 -47.22 1.41 -54.40
CA ALA A 184 -47.55 2.63 -55.15
C ALA A 184 -47.65 2.37 -56.66
N SER A 185 -46.75 1.57 -57.22
CA SER A 185 -46.78 1.18 -58.63
C SER A 185 -48.00 0.30 -58.96
N ALA A 186 -48.31 -0.68 -58.11
CA ALA A 186 -49.50 -1.52 -58.24
C ALA A 186 -50.80 -0.70 -58.13
N SER A 187 -50.86 0.27 -57.21
CA SER A 187 -52.00 1.17 -57.08
C SER A 187 -52.20 2.03 -58.33
N ARG A 188 -51.13 2.56 -58.94
CA ARG A 188 -51.22 3.29 -60.22
C ARG A 188 -51.73 2.40 -61.35
N GLN A 189 -51.24 1.17 -61.47
CA GLN A 189 -51.71 0.20 -62.46
C GLN A 189 -53.20 -0.11 -62.26
N PHE A 190 -53.62 -0.37 -61.02
CA PHE A 190 -55.02 -0.62 -60.71
C PHE A 190 -55.91 0.58 -61.04
N THR A 191 -55.51 1.81 -60.72
CA THR A 191 -56.28 3.02 -61.10
C THR A 191 -56.36 3.16 -62.62
N GLN A 192 -55.26 2.91 -63.34
CA GLN A 192 -55.25 2.98 -64.80
C GLN A 192 -56.14 1.90 -65.43
N GLU A 193 -56.07 0.66 -64.95
CA GLU A 193 -56.93 -0.43 -65.39
C GLU A 193 -58.41 -0.15 -65.09
N ASN A 194 -58.74 0.33 -63.89
CA ASN A 194 -60.13 0.70 -63.58
C ASN A 194 -60.62 1.87 -64.41
N HIS A 195 -59.80 2.90 -64.65
CA HIS A 195 -60.15 4.01 -65.54
C HIS A 195 -60.43 3.50 -66.96
N THR A 196 -59.56 2.63 -67.52
CA THR A 196 -59.83 2.04 -68.85
C THR A 196 -61.08 1.18 -68.87
N ARG A 197 -61.44 0.55 -67.75
CA ARG A 197 -62.63 -0.29 -67.62
C ARG A 197 -63.90 0.57 -67.48
N GLU A 198 -63.85 1.66 -66.74
CA GLU A 198 -64.93 2.66 -66.64
C GLU A 198 -65.15 3.37 -67.99
N ASP A 199 -64.08 3.77 -68.69
CA ASP A 199 -64.17 4.34 -70.04
C ASP A 199 -64.80 3.34 -71.03
N ALA A 200 -64.43 2.06 -70.95
CA ALA A 200 -65.01 1.03 -71.80
C ALA A 200 -66.51 0.83 -71.54
N ILE A 201 -66.94 0.89 -70.28
CA ILE A 201 -68.35 0.82 -69.89
C ILE A 201 -69.12 2.06 -70.36
N GLN A 202 -68.54 3.26 -70.21
CA GLN A 202 -69.15 4.50 -70.73
C GLN A 202 -69.27 4.48 -72.25
N MET A 203 -68.26 4.02 -72.98
CA MET A 203 -68.33 3.90 -74.44
C MET A 203 -69.39 2.89 -74.89
N ASP A 204 -69.57 1.79 -74.15
CA ASP A 204 -70.61 0.80 -74.44
C ASP A 204 -72.02 1.34 -74.14
N GLU A 205 -72.20 2.11 -73.06
CA GLU A 205 -73.43 2.84 -72.76
C GLU A 205 -73.75 3.90 -73.82
N GLU A 206 -72.75 4.66 -74.31
CA GLU A 206 -72.93 5.61 -75.41
C GLU A 206 -73.30 4.94 -76.74
N MET A 207 -72.68 3.79 -77.05
CA MET A 207 -72.99 2.99 -78.24
C MET A 207 -74.41 2.40 -78.17
N ASN A 208 -74.81 1.89 -77.01
CA ASN A 208 -76.16 1.37 -76.78
C ASN A 208 -77.21 2.48 -76.89
N ASN A 209 -76.93 3.68 -76.35
CA ASN A 209 -77.82 4.84 -76.46
C ASN A 209 -77.91 5.41 -77.89
N ARG A 210 -76.87 5.25 -78.73
CA ARG A 210 -76.91 5.63 -80.15
C ARG A 210 -77.62 4.62 -81.06
N SER A 211 -77.79 3.38 -80.59
CA SER A 211 -78.44 2.30 -81.35
C SER A 211 -79.97 2.23 -81.13
N GLY A 212 -80.52 3.12 -80.30
CA GLY A 212 -81.94 3.18 -79.92
C GLY A 212 -82.76 4.35 -80.51
N LEU A 213 -82.24 5.04 -81.54
CA LEU A 213 -82.92 6.09 -82.32
C LEU A 213 -82.96 5.71 -83.80
#